data_AF-A0A671S4S4-F1
#
_entry.id   AF-A0A671S4S4-F1
#
_cell.length_a   1.000
_cell.length_b   1.000
_cell.length_c   1.000
_cell.angle_alpha   90.00
_cell.angle_beta   90.00
_cell.angle_gamma   90.00
#
_symmetry.space_group_name_H-M   'P 1'
#
loop_
_entity.id
_entity.type
_entity.pdbx_description
1 polymer ?
#
loop_
_entity_poly.entity_id
_entity_poly.type
_entity_poly.pdbx_seq_one_letter_code
_entity_poly.pdbx_strand_id
1 'polypeptide(L)'
;MGPDLQGSLEHILKQTAGKYCVGDEVSMADIYLVPQVYTAERFKVDMSQFPTIRRLNQTLIEIDAFKATHPSRQPDTPDDLRA
;
A
#
# COMPACT_ATOMS: atom_id res chain seq x y z
N MET A 1 -23.87 17.00 -3.56
CA MET A 1 -23.56 16.34 -2.28
C MET A 1 -22.29 15.51 -2.45
N GLY A 2 -21.12 16.12 -2.23
CA GLY A 2 -19.89 15.32 -2.06
C GLY A 2 -19.77 15.07 -0.56
N PRO A 3 -19.81 13.82 -0.07
CA PRO A 3 -19.67 13.58 1.36
C PRO A 3 -18.27 13.99 1.79
N ASP A 4 -18.18 14.73 2.89
CA ASP A 4 -16.91 15.08 3.53
C ASP A 4 -16.03 13.83 3.68
N LEU A 5 -14.94 13.77 2.91
CA LEU A 5 -13.95 12.67 2.87
C LEU A 5 -13.07 12.60 4.13
N GLN A 6 -13.51 13.19 5.26
CA GLN A 6 -12.81 13.16 6.54
C GLN A 6 -12.54 11.72 7.01
N GLY A 7 -13.37 10.75 6.61
CA GLY A 7 -13.16 9.32 6.91
C GLY A 7 -12.33 8.55 5.88
N SER A 8 -11.81 9.19 4.83
CA SER A 8 -10.98 8.49 3.83
C SER A 8 -9.62 8.10 4.40
N LEU A 9 -9.08 6.96 3.96
CA LEU A 9 -7.78 6.48 4.42
C LEU A 9 -6.66 7.50 4.15
N GLU A 10 -6.66 8.15 2.98
CA GLU A 10 -5.68 9.20 2.65
C GLU A 10 -5.75 10.39 3.62
N HIS A 11 -6.95 10.74 4.11
CA HIS A 11 -7.09 11.80 5.13
C HIS A 11 -6.58 11.33 6.49
N ILE A 12 -6.94 10.12 6.92
CA ILE A 12 -6.50 9.53 8.20
C ILE A 12 -4.96 9.43 8.24
N LEU A 13 -4.34 8.96 7.16
CA LEU A 13 -2.89 8.78 7.08
C LEU A 13 -2.12 10.11 7.16
N LYS A 14 -2.72 11.24 6.78
CA LYS A 14 -2.08 12.56 6.99
C LYS A 14 -1.89 12.91 8.47
N GLN A 15 -2.65 12.27 9.37
CA GLN A 15 -2.58 12.49 10.81
C GLN A 15 -1.78 11.42 11.54
N THR A 16 -1.79 10.17 11.04
CA THR A 16 -1.17 9.04 11.73
C THR A 16 0.20 8.66 11.22
N ALA A 17 0.49 8.93 9.94
CA ALA A 17 1.68 8.40 9.28
C ALA A 17 2.95 9.15 9.68
N GLY A 18 3.97 8.39 10.09
CA GLY A 18 5.37 8.82 10.12
C GLY A 18 6.11 8.21 8.94
N LYS A 19 7.14 7.42 9.25
CA LYS A 19 7.83 6.54 8.30
C LYS A 19 6.89 5.50 7.69
N TYR A 20 5.94 4.98 8.48
CA TYR A 20 4.95 3.99 8.09
C TYR A 20 3.51 4.49 8.35
N CYS A 21 2.49 3.65 8.19
CA CYS A 21 1.08 4.07 8.32
C CYS A 21 0.74 4.69 9.68
N VAL A 22 1.39 4.23 10.74
CA VAL A 22 1.20 4.71 12.11
C VAL A 22 2.56 4.90 12.78
N GLY A 23 3.03 6.15 12.87
CA GLY A 23 4.36 6.45 13.41
C GLY A 23 5.51 5.85 12.59
N ASP A 24 6.56 5.41 13.28
CA ASP A 24 7.83 5.01 12.65
C ASP A 24 8.14 3.52 12.74
N GLU A 25 7.21 2.71 13.24
CA GLU A 25 7.30 1.25 13.30
C GLU A 25 6.27 0.59 12.37
N VAL A 26 6.65 -0.54 11.76
CA VAL A 26 5.73 -1.31 10.92
C VAL A 26 4.60 -1.85 11.79
N SER A 27 3.38 -1.68 11.32
CA SER A 27 2.16 -2.03 12.03
C SER A 27 1.26 -2.90 11.16
N MET A 28 0.15 -3.36 11.76
CA MET A 28 -0.89 -4.06 11.01
C MET A 28 -1.42 -3.22 9.83
N ALA A 29 -1.50 -1.89 9.97
CA ALA A 29 -2.00 -1.03 8.89
C ALA A 29 -1.16 -1.16 7.61
N ASP A 30 0.15 -1.33 7.74
CA ASP A 30 1.07 -1.50 6.61
C ASP A 30 0.88 -2.84 5.90
N ILE A 31 0.61 -3.91 6.67
CA ILE A 31 0.29 -5.24 6.16
C ILE A 31 -0.96 -5.20 5.28
N TYR A 32 -1.95 -4.38 5.63
CA TYR A 32 -3.14 -4.18 4.80
C TYR A 32 -2.89 -3.18 3.65
N LEU A 33 -2.06 -2.16 3.82
CA LEU A 33 -1.87 -1.12 2.81
C LEU A 33 -1.24 -1.68 1.52
N VAL A 34 -0.12 -2.40 1.63
CA VAL A 34 0.66 -2.88 0.47
C VAL A 34 -0.18 -3.72 -0.51
N PRO A 35 -0.91 -4.78 -0.08
CA PRO A 35 -1.73 -5.57 -1.01
C PRO A 35 -2.91 -4.78 -1.59
N GLN A 36 -3.45 -3.79 -0.86
CA GLN A 36 -4.50 -2.93 -1.39
C GLN A 36 -3.99 -1.99 -2.48
N VAL A 37 -2.78 -1.45 -2.33
CA VAL A 37 -2.15 -0.63 -3.39
C VAL A 37 -1.81 -1.48 -4.60
N TYR A 38 -1.24 -2.67 -4.43
CA TYR A 38 -1.02 -3.62 -5.53
C TYR A 38 -2.32 -3.94 -6.29
N THR A 39 -3.42 -4.18 -5.55
CA THR A 39 -4.73 -4.44 -6.15
C THR A 39 -5.24 -3.23 -6.93
N ALA A 40 -5.12 -2.03 -6.35
CA ALA A 40 -5.52 -0.79 -7.00
C ALA A 40 -4.75 -0.55 -8.33
N GLU A 41 -3.43 -0.77 -8.33
CA GLU A 41 -2.59 -0.67 -9.52
C GLU A 41 -2.96 -1.74 -10.56
N ARG A 42 -3.17 -2.99 -10.14
CA ARG A 42 -3.62 -4.08 -11.01
C ARG A 42 -4.94 -3.77 -11.71
N PHE A 43 -5.86 -3.08 -11.03
CA PHE A 43 -7.14 -2.63 -11.57
C PHE A 43 -7.11 -1.21 -12.15
N LYS A 44 -5.92 -0.63 -12.37
CA LYS A 44 -5.70 0.66 -13.04
C LYS A 44 -6.36 1.85 -12.34
N VAL A 45 -6.45 1.81 -11.01
CA VAL A 45 -6.83 2.98 -10.21
C VAL A 45 -5.73 4.04 -10.31
N ASP A 46 -6.11 5.30 -10.51
CA ASP A 46 -5.16 6.41 -10.54
C ASP A 46 -4.67 6.76 -9.12
N MET A 47 -3.52 6.20 -8.77
CA MET A 47 -2.87 6.41 -7.47
C MET A 47 -2.21 7.78 -7.32
N SER A 48 -2.20 8.64 -8.36
CA SER A 48 -1.68 10.01 -8.24
C SER A 48 -2.53 10.86 -7.28
N GLN A 49 -3.81 10.51 -7.12
CA GLN A 49 -4.78 11.15 -6.23
C GLN A 49 -4.52 10.89 -4.73
N PHE A 50 -3.68 9.91 -4.39
CA PHE A 50 -3.41 9.47 -3.02
C PHE A 50 -1.91 9.58 -2.68
N PRO A 51 -1.36 10.80 -2.53
CA PRO A 51 0.08 11.01 -2.36
C PRO A 51 0.65 10.40 -1.08
N THR A 52 -0.10 10.36 0.03
CA THR A 52 0.37 9.78 1.30
C THR A 52 0.44 8.27 1.17
N ILE A 53 -0.61 7.64 0.67
CA ILE A 53 -0.65 6.20 0.38
C ILE A 53 0.50 5.80 -0.54
N ARG A 54 0.75 6.56 -1.62
CA ARG A 54 1.84 6.26 -2.57
C ARG A 54 3.22 6.34 -1.92
N ARG A 55 3.50 7.38 -1.11
CA ARG A 55 4.75 7.52 -0.36
C ARG A 55 4.98 6.33 0.58
N LEU A 56 3.93 5.94 1.30
CA LEU A 56 4.00 4.82 2.24
C LEU A 56 4.26 3.50 1.51
N ASN A 57 3.54 3.23 0.43
CA ASN A 57 3.76 2.03 -0.37
C ASN A 57 5.20 1.96 -0.91
N GLN A 58 5.72 3.05 -1.47
CA GLN A 58 7.11 3.13 -1.95
C GLN A 58 8.14 2.81 -0.85
N THR A 59 7.83 3.17 0.40
CA THR A 59 8.70 2.88 1.55
C THR A 59 8.58 1.43 2.01
N LEU A 60 7.37 0.88 2.04
CA LEU A 60 7.07 -0.46 2.53
C LEU A 60 7.56 -1.55 1.57
N ILE A 61 7.40 -1.36 0.26
CA ILE A 61 7.84 -2.34 -0.76
C ILE A 61 9.37 -2.52 -0.81
N GLU A 62 10.13 -1.63 -0.16
CA GLU A 62 11.58 -1.79 -0.04
C GLU A 62 12.01 -2.75 1.08
N ILE A 63 11.13 -3.07 2.02
CA ILE A 63 11.41 -4.01 3.10
C ILE A 63 11.40 -5.45 2.57
N ASP A 64 12.42 -6.23 2.93
CA ASP A 64 12.61 -7.61 2.44
C ASP A 64 11.41 -8.52 2.69
N ALA A 65 10.71 -8.35 3.81
CA ALA A 65 9.49 -9.11 4.12
C ALA A 65 8.41 -8.90 3.05
N PHE A 66 8.13 -7.64 2.66
CA PHE A 66 7.13 -7.35 1.62
C PHE A 66 7.59 -7.79 0.22
N LYS A 67 8.91 -7.69 -0.07
CA LYS A 67 9.49 -8.23 -1.31
C LYS A 67 9.30 -9.74 -1.40
N ALA A 68 9.61 -10.47 -0.34
CA ALA A 68 9.52 -11.93 -0.29
C ALA A 68 8.06 -12.42 -0.41
N THR A 69 7.10 -11.68 0.12
CA THR A 69 5.67 -12.02 0.05
C THR A 69 4.95 -11.45 -1.17
N HIS A 70 5.66 -10.86 -2.14
CA HIS A 70 5.03 -10.32 -3.33
C HIS A 70 4.33 -11.44 -4.14
N PRO A 71 3.14 -11.20 -4.73
CA PRO A 71 2.39 -12.21 -5.48
C PRO A 71 3.15 -12.84 -6.65
N SER A 72 4.18 -12.18 -7.20
CA SER A 72 5.02 -12.71 -8.29
C SER A 72 6.14 -13.64 -7.82
N ARG A 73 6.26 -13.88 -6.51
CA ARG A 73 7.34 -14.68 -5.90
C ARG A 73 6.82 -15.87 -5.08
N GLN A 74 5.53 -16.19 -5.20
CA GLN A 74 4.93 -17.29 -4.47
C GLN A 74 5.07 -18.60 -5.28
N PRO A 75 5.07 -19.77 -4.62
CA PRO A 75 5.20 -21.05 -5.31
C PRO A 75 4.09 -21.31 -6.34
N ASP A 76 2.92 -20.75 -6.13
CA ASP A 76 1.72 -20.88 -6.96
C ASP A 76 1.57 -19.77 -8.01
N THR A 77 2.51 -18.82 -8.10
CA THR A 77 2.51 -17.79 -9.15
C THR A 77 2.60 -18.47 -10.53
N PRO A 78 1.67 -18.18 -11.47
CA PRO A 78 1.79 -18.61 -12.86
C PRO A 78 3.12 -18.18 -13.49
N ASP A 79 3.69 -19.01 -14.37
CA ASP A 79 5.04 -18.79 -14.91
C ASP A 79 5.17 -17.46 -15.67
N ASP A 80 4.11 -17.00 -16.33
CA ASP A 80 4.05 -15.74 -17.08
C ASP A 80 3.97 -14.49 -16.17
N LEU A 81 3.69 -14.68 -14.88
CA LEU A 81 3.56 -13.62 -13.88
C LEU A 81 4.69 -13.63 -12.83
N ARG A 82 5.66 -14.55 -12.95
CA ARG A 82 6.78 -14.66 -12.01
C ARG A 82 7.83 -13.57 -12.31
N ALA A 83 8.38 -12.97 -11.25
CA ALA A 83 9.41 -11.93 -11.35
C ALA A 83 10.84 -12.50 -11.46
#